data_AF-A5GVP9-F1
#
_entry.id   AF-A5GVP9-F1
#
_cell.length_a   1.000
_cell.length_b   1.000
_cell.length_c   1.000
_cell.angle_alpha   90.00
_cell.angle_beta   90.00
_cell.angle_gamma   90.00
#
_symmetry.space_group_name_H-M   'P 1'
#
loop_
_entity.id
_entity.type
_entity.pdbx_description
1 polymer ?
#
loop_
_entity_poly.entity_id
_entity_poly.type
_entity_poly.pdbx_seq_one_letter_code
_entity_poly.pdbx_strand_id
1 'polypeptide(L)'
;MTVFVLSHNLQLSSAEVPAIAASELADGLLKASDHIQNSEALNHPHWLVKIESNLSAQELAQELIQAWEKYRKTCGHPMTHSLLALGGRKDSQAASSSAPLQEGCWGVDVVECTDPDTFMHAINWNALKSGRPQDGVFEVRN
;
A
#
# COMPACT_ATOMS: atom_id res chain seq x y z
N MET A 1 3.54 17.32 -1.04
CA MET A 1 3.31 16.24 -0.07
C MET A 1 2.51 15.16 -0.78
N THR A 2 3.02 13.94 -0.80
CA THR A 2 2.33 12.77 -1.34
C THR A 2 1.61 12.07 -0.19
N VAL A 3 0.35 11.72 -0.41
CA VAL A 3 -0.49 11.03 0.59
C VAL A 3 -0.99 9.73 0.01
N PHE A 4 -0.70 8.62 0.71
CA PHE A 4 -1.21 7.31 0.37
C PHE A 4 -2.24 6.87 1.42
N VAL A 5 -3.31 6.26 0.94
CA VAL A 5 -4.31 5.57 1.74
C VAL A 5 -4.20 4.09 1.39
N LEU A 6 -3.75 3.30 2.35
CA LEU A 6 -3.30 1.93 2.16
C LEU A 6 -4.42 0.95 2.48
N SER A 7 -4.63 -0.03 1.61
CA SER A 7 -5.29 -1.30 1.94
C SER A 7 -4.25 -2.42 1.98
N HIS A 8 -4.58 -3.51 2.67
CA HIS A 8 -3.74 -4.69 2.74
C HIS A 8 -4.50 -5.89 2.20
N ASN A 9 -3.89 -6.55 1.22
CA ASN A 9 -4.42 -7.69 0.52
C ASN A 9 -3.51 -8.89 0.75
N LEU A 10 -3.75 -9.58 1.87
CA LEU A 10 -2.99 -10.77 2.25
C LEU A 10 -3.57 -12.00 1.53
N GLN A 11 -2.92 -12.41 0.45
CA GLN A 11 -3.30 -13.61 -0.34
C GLN A 11 -2.64 -14.89 0.19
N LEU A 12 -1.94 -14.81 1.32
CA LEU A 12 -1.27 -15.93 1.95
C LEU A 12 -2.17 -16.60 2.97
N SER A 13 -2.15 -17.93 2.96
CA SER A 13 -2.74 -18.75 4.04
C SER A 13 -1.61 -19.39 4.85
N SER A 14 -0.88 -18.58 5.62
CA SER A 14 0.20 -19.03 6.49
C SER A 14 0.10 -18.40 7.88
N ALA A 15 0.28 -19.21 8.93
CA ALA A 15 0.38 -18.72 10.30
C ALA A 15 1.67 -17.92 10.56
N GLU A 16 2.69 -18.10 9.71
CA GLU A 16 3.97 -17.39 9.83
C GLU A 16 3.89 -15.94 9.33
N VAL A 17 2.89 -15.62 8.51
CA VAL A 17 2.65 -14.28 7.95
C VAL A 17 1.19 -13.88 8.24
N PRO A 18 0.86 -13.53 9.49
CA PRO A 18 -0.51 -13.21 9.89
C PRO A 18 -0.97 -11.87 9.30
N ALA A 19 -2.29 -11.65 9.33
CA ALA A 19 -2.85 -10.31 9.09
C ALA A 19 -2.30 -9.31 10.11
N ILE A 20 -2.08 -8.08 9.68
CA ILE A 20 -1.50 -7.01 10.51
C ILE A 20 -2.63 -6.08 10.95
N ALA A 21 -2.70 -5.73 12.23
CA ALA A 21 -3.65 -4.72 12.67
C ALA A 21 -3.25 -3.33 12.17
N ALA A 22 -4.23 -2.48 11.83
CA ALA A 22 -3.98 -1.14 11.29
C ALA A 22 -3.06 -0.28 12.18
N SER A 23 -3.23 -0.34 13.50
CA SER A 23 -2.40 0.40 14.46
C SER A 23 -0.95 -0.09 14.50
N GLU A 24 -0.74 -1.40 14.42
CA GLU A 24 0.60 -1.99 14.43
C GLU A 24 1.33 -1.71 13.12
N LEU A 25 0.60 -1.77 12.00
CA LEU A 25 1.13 -1.42 10.69
C LEU A 25 1.53 0.06 10.64
N ALA A 26 0.67 0.96 11.12
CA ALA A 26 0.94 2.39 11.09
C ALA A 26 2.23 2.73 11.87
N ASP A 27 2.35 2.24 13.10
CA ASP A 27 3.54 2.41 13.94
C ASP A 27 4.78 1.72 13.35
N GLY A 28 4.59 0.52 12.80
CA GLY A 28 5.64 -0.26 12.13
C GLY A 28 6.25 0.46 10.93
N LEU A 29 5.42 1.00 10.04
CA LEU A 29 5.87 1.76 8.86
C LEU A 29 6.64 3.02 9.25
N LEU A 30 6.16 3.75 10.26
CA LEU A 30 6.83 4.96 10.74
C LEU A 30 8.21 4.69 11.35
N LYS A 31 8.37 3.54 12.03
CA LYS A 31 9.66 3.11 12.59
C LYS A 31 10.59 2.48 11.55
N ALA A 32 10.03 1.93 10.48
CA ALA A 32 10.79 1.23 9.47
C ALA A 32 11.37 2.15 8.39
N SER A 33 10.80 3.35 8.19
CA SER A 33 11.19 4.31 7.17
C SER A 33 11.62 5.66 7.75
N ASP A 34 12.70 6.23 7.23
CA ASP A 34 13.12 7.61 7.54
C ASP A 34 12.41 8.65 6.64
N HIS A 35 11.65 8.20 5.65
CA HIS A 35 11.01 9.03 4.62
C HIS A 35 9.49 9.13 4.77
N ILE A 36 8.85 8.23 5.51
CA ILE A 36 7.45 8.35 5.93
C ILE A 36 7.39 9.31 7.12
N GLN A 37 6.78 10.48 6.92
CA GLN A 37 6.74 11.55 7.92
C GLN A 37 5.56 11.43 8.88
N ASN A 38 4.47 10.83 8.39
CA ASN A 38 3.26 10.59 9.15
C ASN A 38 2.68 9.25 8.74
N SER A 39 2.10 8.54 9.72
CA SER A 39 1.47 7.24 9.54
C SER A 39 0.33 7.09 10.55
N GLU A 40 -0.90 7.06 10.07
CA GLU A 40 -2.11 7.09 10.88
C GLU A 40 -2.96 5.85 10.57
N ALA A 41 -3.30 5.08 11.61
CA ALA A 41 -4.27 4.00 11.49
C ALA A 41 -5.68 4.54 11.29
N LEU A 42 -6.39 3.99 10.31
CA LEU A 42 -7.74 4.37 9.95
C LEU A 42 -8.76 3.40 10.56
N ASN A 43 -9.87 3.94 11.06
CA ASN A 43 -11.04 3.15 11.40
C ASN A 43 -11.98 3.06 10.19
N HIS A 44 -11.66 2.18 9.25
CA HIS A 44 -12.41 2.04 8.00
C HIS A 44 -12.42 0.57 7.54
N PRO A 45 -13.51 0.07 6.92
CA PRO A 45 -13.63 -1.35 6.54
C PRO A 45 -12.64 -1.80 5.45
N HIS A 46 -12.18 -0.89 4.60
CA HIS A 46 -11.26 -1.18 3.49
C HIS A 46 -9.85 -0.60 3.70
N TRP A 47 -9.75 0.71 3.94
CA TRP A 47 -8.50 1.40 4.23
C TRP A 47 -8.00 1.16 5.65
N LEU A 48 -6.72 0.84 5.78
CA LEU A 48 -6.08 0.55 7.06
C LEU A 48 -5.22 1.69 7.57
N VAL A 49 -4.41 2.32 6.70
CA VAL A 49 -3.41 3.31 7.12
C VAL A 49 -3.37 4.45 6.13
N LYS A 50 -3.18 5.69 6.63
CA LYS A 50 -2.83 6.85 5.83
C LYS A 50 -1.38 7.23 6.10
N ILE A 51 -0.56 7.33 5.06
CA ILE A 51 0.83 7.77 5.19
C ILE A 51 1.10 9.03 4.38
N GLU A 52 2.04 9.84 4.85
CA GLU A 52 2.43 11.10 4.21
C GLU A 52 3.96 11.16 4.05
N SER A 53 4.41 11.66 2.90
CA SER A 53 5.84 11.86 2.61
C SER A 53 6.07 13.00 1.63
N ASN A 54 7.27 13.57 1.68
CA ASN A 54 7.75 14.54 0.68
C ASN A 54 8.30 13.87 -0.60
N LEU A 55 8.43 12.55 -0.63
CA LEU A 55 8.82 11.80 -1.82
C LEU A 55 7.77 11.89 -2.93
N SER A 56 8.17 11.66 -4.18
CA SER A 56 7.22 11.42 -5.28
C SER A 56 6.43 10.12 -5.04
N ALA A 57 5.31 9.92 -5.74
CA ALA A 57 4.51 8.70 -5.59
C ALA A 57 5.31 7.43 -5.92
N GLN A 58 6.15 7.46 -6.94
CA GLN A 58 6.97 6.31 -7.32
C GLN A 58 8.02 5.97 -6.25
N GLU A 59 8.72 6.98 -5.73
CA GLU A 59 9.71 6.81 -4.67
C GLU A 59 9.06 6.35 -3.37
N LEU A 60 7.91 6.93 -3.00
CA LEU A 60 7.16 6.52 -1.82
C LEU A 60 6.64 5.09 -1.94
N ALA A 61 6.25 4.63 -3.13
CA ALA A 61 5.82 3.25 -3.36
C ALA A 61 6.98 2.25 -3.17
N GLN A 62 8.18 2.61 -3.61
CA GLN A 62 9.40 1.81 -3.37
C GLN A 62 9.74 1.77 -1.88
N GLU A 63 9.73 2.93 -1.23
CA GLU A 63 9.97 3.06 0.21
C GLU A 63 8.95 2.25 1.02
N LEU A 64 7.67 2.31 0.64
CA LEU A 64 6.59 1.59 1.31
C LEU A 64 6.86 0.07 1.33
N ILE A 65 7.26 -0.51 0.19
CA ILE A 65 7.56 -1.94 0.11
C ILE A 65 8.75 -2.30 0.99
N GLN A 66 9.82 -1.49 0.97
CA GLN A 66 11.01 -1.72 1.80
C GLN A 66 10.71 -1.60 3.28
N ALA A 67 9.94 -0.58 3.68
CA ALA A 67 9.51 -0.35 5.05
C ALA A 67 8.61 -1.47 5.56
N TRP A 68 7.69 -1.95 4.74
CA TRP A 68 6.79 -3.06 5.09
C TRP A 68 7.54 -4.38 5.23
N GLU A 69 8.47 -4.68 4.32
CA GLU A 69 9.36 -5.84 4.44
C GLU A 69 10.20 -5.78 5.72
N LYS A 70 10.81 -4.63 5.99
CA LYS A 70 11.59 -4.40 7.21
C LYS A 70 10.73 -4.58 8.46
N TYR A 71 9.51 -4.05 8.46
CA TYR A 71 8.55 -4.24 9.54
C TYR A 71 8.23 -5.72 9.76
N ARG A 72 7.87 -6.47 8.71
CA ARG A 72 7.65 -7.94 8.79
C ARG A 72 8.83 -8.66 9.42
N LYS A 73 10.06 -8.34 9.01
CA LYS A 73 11.28 -8.91 9.59
C LYS A 73 11.46 -8.56 11.06
N THR A 74 11.15 -7.33 11.49
CA THR A 74 11.23 -6.93 12.90
C THR A 74 10.23 -7.67 13.79
N CYS A 75 9.09 -8.07 13.23
CA CYS A 75 8.10 -8.94 13.90
C CYS A 75 8.50 -10.43 13.88
N GLY A 76 9.63 -10.79 13.26
CA GLY A 76 10.09 -12.17 13.14
C GLY A 76 9.39 -12.97 12.05
N HIS A 77 8.65 -12.32 11.14
CA HIS A 77 7.98 -12.99 10.04
C HIS A 77 8.93 -13.24 8.87
N PRO A 78 8.88 -14.41 8.23
CA PRO A 78 9.65 -14.69 7.03
C PRO A 78 9.12 -13.86 5.84
N MET A 79 10.02 -13.55 4.91
CA MET A 79 9.68 -12.94 3.62
C MET A 79 9.85 -13.97 2.51
N THR A 80 9.00 -15.01 2.56
CA THR A 80 8.98 -16.12 1.59
C THR A 80 7.96 -15.90 0.48
N HIS A 81 7.39 -14.70 0.42
CA HIS A 81 6.37 -14.24 -0.52
C HIS A 81 6.80 -12.93 -1.18
N SER A 82 6.11 -12.59 -2.25
CA SER A 82 6.26 -11.31 -2.93
C SER A 82 5.37 -10.25 -2.32
N LEU A 83 5.86 -9.01 -2.35
CA LEU A 83 5.14 -7.83 -1.91
C LEU A 83 4.95 -6.87 -3.09
N LEU A 84 3.71 -6.44 -3.32
CA LEU A 84 3.32 -5.52 -4.38
C LEU A 84 2.71 -4.27 -3.78
N ALA A 85 2.95 -3.12 -4.40
CA ALA A 85 2.21 -1.89 -4.15
C ALA A 85 1.57 -1.42 -5.47
N LEU A 86 0.24 -1.44 -5.51
CA LEU A 86 -0.56 -1.10 -6.68
C LEU A 86 -1.30 0.20 -6.40
N GLY A 87 -0.83 1.29 -7.03
CA GLY A 87 -1.32 2.63 -6.76
C GLY A 87 -2.20 3.19 -7.86
N GLY A 88 -3.25 3.89 -7.46
CA GLY A 88 -4.05 4.73 -8.34
C GLY A 88 -4.36 6.08 -7.71
N ARG A 89 -4.02 7.18 -8.41
CA ARG A 89 -4.36 8.53 -7.97
C ARG A 89 -5.88 8.74 -8.04
N LYS A 90 -6.42 9.47 -7.07
CA LYS A 90 -7.80 9.91 -7.03
C LYS A 90 -7.88 11.25 -7.77
N ASP A 91 -8.23 11.21 -9.06
CA ASP A 91 -8.30 12.42 -9.91
C ASP A 91 -9.65 13.17 -9.82
N SER A 92 -10.60 12.66 -9.04
CA SER A 92 -11.91 13.27 -8.87
C SER A 92 -12.20 13.57 -7.40
N GLN A 93 -13.01 14.57 -7.15
CA GLN A 93 -13.49 14.89 -5.81
C GLN A 93 -14.10 13.65 -5.13
N ALA A 94 -13.82 13.49 -3.82
CA ALA A 94 -14.44 12.46 -3.01
C ALA A 94 -15.92 12.77 -2.79
N ALA A 95 -16.73 11.73 -2.60
CA ALA A 95 -18.16 11.89 -2.35
C ALA A 95 -18.46 12.59 -1.01
N SER A 96 -17.54 12.55 -0.05
CA SER A 96 -17.61 13.27 1.21
C SER A 96 -16.23 13.76 1.65
N SER A 97 -16.20 14.82 2.46
CA SER A 97 -14.99 15.31 3.11
C SER A 97 -14.42 14.34 4.16
N SER A 98 -15.24 13.40 4.64
CA SER A 98 -14.85 12.36 5.59
C SER A 98 -14.25 11.11 4.94
N ALA A 99 -14.31 10.99 3.61
CA ALA A 99 -13.73 9.84 2.92
C ALA A 99 -12.20 9.82 3.14
N PRO A 100 -11.58 8.68 3.48
CA PRO A 100 -10.13 8.63 3.65
C PRO A 100 -9.37 9.02 2.37
N LEU A 101 -9.85 8.55 1.21
CA LEU A 101 -9.23 8.83 -0.09
C LEU A 101 -9.83 10.08 -0.75
N GLN A 102 -9.12 11.20 -0.62
CA GLN A 102 -9.47 12.51 -1.19
C GLN A 102 -8.83 12.74 -2.56
N GLU A 103 -9.32 13.74 -3.30
CA GLU A 103 -8.72 14.15 -4.58
C GLU A 103 -7.23 14.49 -4.42
N GLY A 104 -6.42 14.05 -5.37
CA GLY A 104 -4.95 14.19 -5.36
C GLY A 104 -4.22 13.16 -4.49
N CYS A 105 -4.92 12.44 -3.60
CA CYS A 105 -4.34 11.33 -2.82
C CYS A 105 -4.27 10.04 -3.67
N TRP A 106 -3.52 9.06 -3.18
CA TRP A 106 -3.38 7.75 -3.82
C TRP A 106 -4.05 6.67 -2.99
N GLY A 107 -4.90 5.87 -3.63
CA GLY A 107 -5.33 4.59 -3.07
C GLY A 107 -4.30 3.55 -3.46
N VAL A 108 -3.74 2.85 -2.48
CA VAL A 108 -2.66 1.88 -2.71
C VAL A 108 -3.02 0.55 -2.09
N ASP A 109 -3.15 -0.47 -2.93
CA ASP A 109 -3.33 -1.85 -2.47
C ASP A 109 -1.96 -2.50 -2.29
N VAL A 110 -1.64 -2.86 -1.05
CA VAL A 110 -0.42 -3.59 -0.71
C VAL A 110 -0.73 -5.07 -0.67
N VAL A 111 -0.16 -5.83 -1.59
CA VAL A 111 -0.48 -7.25 -1.79
C VAL A 111 0.67 -8.12 -1.35
N GLU A 112 0.40 -9.08 -0.48
CA GLU A 112 1.34 -10.15 -0.11
C GLU A 112 0.86 -11.46 -0.73
N CYS A 113 1.64 -12.03 -1.66
CA CYS A 113 1.24 -13.22 -2.43
C CYS A 113 2.43 -14.08 -2.84
N THR A 114 2.21 -15.37 -3.16
CA THR A 114 3.27 -16.28 -3.63
C THR A 114 3.56 -16.16 -5.12
N ASP A 115 2.58 -15.70 -5.91
CA ASP A 115 2.68 -15.57 -7.36
C ASP A 115 2.08 -14.22 -7.81
N PRO A 116 2.92 -13.17 -7.91
CA PRO A 116 2.51 -11.85 -8.38
C PRO A 116 1.87 -11.86 -9.75
N ASP A 117 2.41 -12.63 -10.70
CA ASP A 117 1.94 -12.57 -12.09
C ASP A 117 0.54 -13.16 -12.19
N THR A 118 0.30 -14.30 -11.53
CA THR A 118 -1.03 -14.89 -11.43
C THR A 118 -2.02 -13.93 -10.76
N PHE A 119 -1.64 -13.28 -9.64
CA PHE A 119 -2.50 -12.30 -8.97
C PHE A 119 -2.85 -11.12 -9.91
N MET A 120 -1.84 -10.56 -10.58
CA MET A 120 -1.99 -9.40 -11.48
C MET A 120 -2.85 -9.72 -12.70
N HIS A 121 -2.73 -10.94 -13.24
CA HIS A 121 -3.63 -11.45 -14.26
C HIS A 121 -5.07 -11.60 -13.75
N ALA A 122 -5.25 -12.15 -12.55
CA ALA A 122 -6.58 -12.39 -11.97
C ALA A 122 -7.38 -11.09 -11.75
N ILE A 123 -6.71 -10.00 -11.33
CA ILE A 123 -7.36 -8.69 -11.16
C ILE A 123 -7.48 -7.89 -12.48
N ASN A 124 -7.00 -8.46 -13.60
CA ASN A 124 -6.92 -7.79 -14.89
C ASN A 124 -6.23 -6.41 -14.81
N TRP A 125 -5.07 -6.37 -14.14
CA TRP A 125 -4.37 -5.13 -13.85
C TRP A 125 -4.06 -4.30 -15.09
N ASN A 126 -3.72 -4.95 -16.20
CA ASN A 126 -3.47 -4.27 -17.47
C ASN A 126 -4.68 -3.49 -17.99
N ALA A 127 -5.90 -4.03 -17.86
CA ALA A 127 -7.10 -3.28 -18.19
C ALA A 127 -7.34 -2.13 -17.20
N LEU A 128 -7.17 -2.37 -15.89
CA LEU A 128 -7.35 -1.35 -14.85
C LEU A 128 -6.45 -0.13 -15.04
N LYS A 129 -5.17 -0.33 -15.41
CA LYS A 129 -4.23 0.78 -15.64
C LYS A 129 -4.42 1.47 -16.99
N SER A 130 -4.93 0.76 -18.01
CA SER A 130 -5.14 1.34 -19.35
C SER A 130 -6.14 2.50 -19.38
N GLY A 131 -7.08 2.53 -18.43
CA GLY A 131 -8.06 3.61 -18.27
C GLY A 131 -7.56 4.83 -17.50
N ARG A 132 -6.29 4.88 -17.10
CA ARG A 132 -5.73 5.92 -16.23
C ARG A 132 -4.58 6.68 -16.91
N PRO A 133 -4.33 7.94 -16.52
CA PRO A 133 -3.14 8.67 -16.92
C PRO A 133 -1.87 7.90 -16.54
N GLN A 134 -0.81 8.00 -17.34
CA GLN A 134 0.46 7.30 -17.08
C GLN A 134 1.09 7.70 -15.73
N ASP A 135 0.90 8.95 -15.30
CA ASP A 135 1.35 9.49 -14.02
C ASP A 135 0.33 9.30 -12.88
N GLY A 136 -0.83 8.68 -13.17
CA GLY A 136 -1.93 8.43 -12.24
C GLY A 136 -2.00 6.99 -11.73
N VAL A 137 -1.02 6.16 -12.11
CA VAL A 137 -0.88 4.76 -11.69
C VAL A 137 0.57 4.42 -11.40
N PHE A 138 0.79 3.50 -10.47
CA PHE A 138 2.08 2.83 -10.34
C PHE A 138 1.90 1.36 -9.97
N GLU A 139 2.96 0.61 -10.22
CA GLU A 139 3.10 -0.79 -9.85
C GLU A 139 4.55 -0.97 -9.39
N VAL A 140 4.75 -1.34 -8.14
CA VAL A 140 6.07 -1.65 -7.58
C VAL A 140 6.03 -3.05 -6.98
N ARG A 141 7.12 -3.80 -7.14
CA ARG A 141 7.27 -5.18 -6.68
C ARG A 141 8.62 -5.37 -6.00
N ASN A 142 8.69 -6.31 -5.05
CA ASN A 142 9.91 -6.89 -4.48
C ASN A 142 10.00 -8.37 -4.86
#